data_AF-A0A963F6Y6-F1
#
_entry.id   AF-A0A963F6Y6-F1
#
_cell.length_a   1.000
_cell.length_b   1.000
_cell.length_c   1.000
_cell.angle_alpha   90.00
_cell.angle_beta   90.00
_cell.angle_gamma   90.00
#
_symmetry.space_group_name_H-M   'P 1'
#
loop_
_entity.id
_entity.type
_entity.pdbx_description
1 polymer ?
#
loop_
_entity_poly.entity_id
_entity_poly.type
_entity_poly.pdbx_seq_one_letter_code
_entity_poly.pdbx_strand_id
1 'polypeptide(L)'
;GKNWKTDLSGGIQRVAIKHGCAPFGNAKARTVVWTFPDPVPIHREPLYTSRRDLVEKYPTYEDRKSFYRLPTRYASIQAKDYSQAYPIILTSGRLVEYEGGGDETRSNPWLAELQQEMFVEMHPRDANNAGVKDGDDVWLEGPEGSRVKVKAMVTRRVGEGVAFMPFHFAGQFQGRDLRDKYPAGADPYVLGEACNTAMTYGYDSVTQMQETKASLCKISKA
;
A
#
# COMPACT_ATOMS: atom_id res chain seq x y z
N GLY A 1 -1.53 38.24 3.49
CA GLY A 1 -2.37 38.09 2.28
C GLY A 1 -3.30 39.27 2.14
N LYS A 2 -3.94 39.43 0.97
CA LYS A 2 -4.91 40.53 0.73
C LYS A 2 -6.22 40.39 1.52
N ASN A 3 -6.46 39.23 2.13
CA ASN A 3 -7.63 38.98 2.99
C ASN A 3 -7.27 38.01 4.13
N TRP A 4 -8.20 37.84 5.07
CA TRP A 4 -8.03 36.99 6.25
C TRP A 4 -7.77 35.52 5.93
N LYS A 5 -8.30 35.00 4.81
CA LYS A 5 -8.12 33.60 4.38
C LYS A 5 -6.69 33.31 3.91
N THR A 6 -5.96 34.33 3.47
CA THR A 6 -4.60 34.23 2.92
C THR A 6 -3.59 34.97 3.79
N ASP A 7 -3.96 35.33 5.02
CA ASP A 7 -3.09 36.04 5.93
C ASP A 7 -2.08 35.10 6.61
N LEU A 8 -0.90 35.01 6.01
CA LEU A 8 0.26 34.32 6.57
C LEU A 8 0.93 35.08 7.72
N SER A 9 0.55 36.34 7.99
CA SER A 9 1.20 37.16 9.03
C SER A 9 0.81 36.78 10.46
N GLY A 10 -0.22 35.93 10.61
CA GLY A 10 -0.76 35.55 11.91
C GLY A 10 -1.54 36.67 12.62
N GLY A 11 -1.88 37.76 11.93
CA GLY A 11 -2.41 38.98 12.56
C GLY A 11 -3.75 38.76 13.24
N ILE A 12 -4.67 38.07 12.57
CA ILE A 12 -6.00 37.74 13.10
C ILE A 12 -5.90 36.78 14.27
N GLN A 13 -4.97 35.81 14.21
CA GLN A 13 -4.70 34.87 15.28
C GLN A 13 -4.23 35.62 16.53
N ARG A 14 -3.29 36.58 16.40
CA ARG A 14 -2.82 37.41 17.52
C ARG A 14 -3.94 38.24 18.16
N VAL A 15 -4.77 38.89 17.35
CA VAL A 15 -5.87 39.72 17.85
C VAL A 15 -6.92 38.85 18.54
N ALA A 16 -7.33 37.74 17.94
CA ALA A 16 -8.28 36.81 18.53
C ALA A 16 -7.80 36.28 19.89
N ILE A 17 -6.54 35.86 19.98
CA ILE A 17 -5.93 35.38 21.24
C ILE A 17 -5.91 36.50 22.30
N LYS A 18 -5.57 37.73 21.91
CA LYS A 18 -5.58 38.90 22.82
C LYS A 18 -6.96 39.18 23.42
N HIS A 19 -8.03 38.88 22.67
CA HIS A 19 -9.41 39.03 23.12
C HIS A 19 -9.99 37.75 23.75
N GLY A 20 -9.15 36.76 24.09
CA GLY A 20 -9.59 35.52 24.72
C GLY A 20 -10.39 34.59 23.80
N CYS A 21 -10.42 34.87 22.49
CA CYS A 21 -11.01 33.98 21.50
C CYS A 21 -9.99 32.91 21.11
N ALA A 22 -10.48 31.69 20.83
CA ALA A 22 -9.67 30.62 20.27
C ALA A 22 -9.85 30.58 18.74
N PRO A 23 -8.99 31.24 17.94
CA PRO A 23 -9.14 31.33 16.49
C PRO A 23 -9.04 29.97 15.78
N PHE A 24 -8.47 28.96 16.45
CA PHE A 24 -8.35 27.58 15.97
C PHE A 24 -9.44 26.65 16.53
N GLY A 25 -10.44 27.21 17.23
CA GLY A 25 -11.46 26.45 17.96
C GLY A 25 -11.03 26.10 19.38
N ASN A 26 -12.02 25.93 20.28
CA ASN A 26 -11.83 25.47 21.67
C ASN A 26 -11.75 23.95 21.80
N ALA A 27 -11.74 23.23 20.68
CA ALA A 27 -11.50 21.80 20.69
C ALA A 27 -10.05 21.56 21.15
N LYS A 28 -9.87 21.17 22.40
CA LYS A 28 -8.64 20.49 22.81
C LYS A 28 -8.57 19.24 21.95
N ALA A 29 -7.77 19.26 20.88
CA ALA A 29 -7.40 18.05 20.17
C ALA A 29 -6.84 17.10 21.24
N ARG A 30 -7.62 16.07 21.58
CA ARG A 30 -7.18 15.07 22.56
C ARG A 30 -6.09 14.29 21.86
N THR A 31 -4.85 14.61 22.19
CA THR A 31 -3.67 13.86 21.74
C THR A 31 -3.68 12.43 22.29
N VAL A 32 -4.41 12.22 23.40
CA VAL A 32 -4.53 10.93 24.09
C VAL A 32 -5.94 10.36 23.91
N VAL A 33 -6.02 9.16 23.33
CA VAL A 33 -7.25 8.35 23.22
C VAL A 33 -7.13 7.12 24.12
N TRP A 34 -7.62 7.20 25.35
CA TRP A 34 -7.45 6.16 26.37
C TRP A 34 -8.12 4.81 26.05
N THR A 35 -8.99 4.75 25.03
CA THR A 35 -9.64 3.51 24.60
C THR A 35 -8.83 2.74 23.56
N PHE A 36 -7.80 3.34 22.97
CA PHE A 36 -6.98 2.68 21.95
C PHE A 36 -5.85 1.89 22.59
N PRO A 37 -5.37 0.82 21.91
CA PRO A 37 -4.18 0.08 22.34
C PRO A 37 -2.97 1.01 22.52
N ASP A 38 -2.80 1.95 21.59
CA ASP A 38 -1.83 3.03 21.65
C ASP A 38 -2.56 4.35 21.86
N PRO A 39 -2.48 4.97 23.06
CA PRO A 39 -3.21 6.20 23.34
C PRO A 39 -2.71 7.40 22.54
N VAL A 40 -1.47 7.35 22.06
CA VAL A 40 -0.83 8.35 21.19
C VAL A 40 -0.24 7.63 19.97
N PRO A 41 -0.10 8.28 18.80
CA PRO A 41 0.57 7.65 17.66
C PRO A 41 2.00 7.25 18.03
N ILE A 42 2.26 5.94 17.98
CA ILE A 42 3.60 5.38 18.12
C ILE A 42 3.93 4.57 16.86
N HIS A 43 5.21 4.51 16.53
CA HIS A 43 5.66 3.59 15.49
C HIS A 43 5.52 2.16 16.00
N ARG A 44 4.86 1.30 15.22
CA ARG A 44 4.91 -0.15 15.34
C ARG A 44 5.37 -0.71 14.02
N GLU A 45 6.32 -1.62 14.08
CA GLU A 45 6.90 -2.19 12.88
C GLU A 45 5.85 -3.05 12.14
N PRO A 46 5.79 -2.99 10.79
CA PRO A 46 4.88 -3.83 10.01
C PRO A 46 5.05 -5.32 10.29
N LEU A 47 4.01 -6.11 10.01
CA LEU A 47 4.06 -7.56 10.23
C LEU A 47 5.14 -8.23 9.37
N TYR A 48 5.27 -7.78 8.12
CA TYR A 48 6.31 -8.20 7.19
C TYR A 48 7.30 -7.07 7.01
N THR A 49 8.48 -7.24 7.58
CA THR A 49 9.56 -6.25 7.49
C THR A 49 10.90 -6.94 7.28
N SER A 50 11.78 -6.28 6.54
CA SER A 50 13.20 -6.64 6.47
C SER A 50 14.02 -6.06 7.62
N ARG A 51 13.47 -5.08 8.35
CA ARG A 51 14.12 -4.38 9.47
C ARG A 51 13.82 -5.05 10.81
N ARG A 52 14.37 -6.25 10.99
CA ARG A 52 14.21 -7.05 12.22
C ARG A 52 14.77 -6.35 13.47
N ASP A 53 15.72 -5.45 13.31
CA ASP A 53 16.25 -4.58 14.36
C ASP A 53 15.19 -3.60 14.92
N LEU A 54 14.20 -3.23 14.12
CA LEU A 54 13.11 -2.36 14.53
C LEU A 54 11.97 -3.13 15.21
N VAL A 55 11.80 -4.42 14.91
CA VAL A 55 10.80 -5.28 15.56
C VAL A 55 11.04 -5.38 17.07
N GLU A 56 12.30 -5.44 17.51
CA GLU A 56 12.65 -5.48 18.93
C GLU A 56 12.29 -4.17 19.66
N LYS A 57 12.47 -3.03 18.98
CA LYS A 57 12.22 -1.70 19.55
C LYS A 57 10.75 -1.30 19.48
N TYR A 58 10.06 -1.72 18.41
CA TYR A 58 8.72 -1.30 18.05
C TYR A 58 7.87 -2.52 17.65
N PRO A 59 7.66 -3.49 18.57
CA PRO A 59 6.92 -4.70 18.24
C PRO A 59 5.46 -4.39 17.90
N THR A 60 4.85 -5.27 17.12
CA THR A 60 3.41 -5.22 16.87
C THR A 60 2.61 -5.67 18.11
N TYR A 61 1.28 -5.74 17.98
CA TYR A 61 0.38 -6.17 19.05
C TYR A 61 0.45 -7.68 19.30
N GLU A 62 -0.05 -8.11 20.46
CA GLU A 62 -0.35 -9.53 20.69
C GLU A 62 -1.51 -10.02 19.81
N ASP A 63 -1.50 -11.32 19.49
CA ASP A 63 -2.58 -11.97 18.77
C ASP A 63 -3.91 -11.84 19.52
N ARG A 64 -4.99 -11.56 18.77
CA ARG A 64 -6.34 -11.45 19.33
C ARG A 64 -7.19 -12.62 18.87
N LYS A 65 -7.62 -13.47 19.81
CA LYS A 65 -8.48 -14.63 19.52
C LYS A 65 -9.86 -14.24 18.97
N SER A 66 -10.41 -13.13 19.45
CA SER A 66 -11.68 -12.59 18.97
C SER A 66 -11.58 -11.07 18.88
N PHE A 67 -11.39 -10.57 17.66
CA PHE A 67 -11.44 -9.16 17.33
C PHE A 67 -12.48 -8.98 16.22
N TYR A 68 -13.57 -8.26 16.52
CA TYR A 68 -14.74 -8.18 15.63
C TYR A 68 -15.26 -9.54 15.14
N ARG A 69 -15.27 -10.55 16.02
CA ARG A 69 -15.73 -11.93 15.76
C ARG A 69 -14.80 -12.78 14.89
N LEU A 70 -13.58 -12.32 14.59
CA LEU A 70 -12.57 -13.08 13.88
C LEU A 70 -11.26 -13.15 14.68
N PRO A 71 -10.47 -14.24 14.56
CA PRO A 71 -9.10 -14.24 15.06
C PRO A 71 -8.24 -13.30 14.21
N THR A 72 -7.46 -12.43 14.85
CA THR A 72 -6.53 -11.53 14.19
C THR A 72 -5.12 -11.80 14.70
N ARG A 73 -4.22 -12.13 13.77
CA ARG A 73 -2.82 -12.45 14.05
C ARG A 73 -1.95 -11.22 13.89
N TYR A 74 -1.04 -11.03 14.82
CA TYR A 74 -0.08 -9.94 14.88
C TYR A 74 1.30 -10.52 15.24
N ALA A 75 1.64 -10.62 16.52
CA ALA A 75 2.90 -11.14 17.02
C ALA A 75 3.27 -12.51 16.44
N SER A 76 2.31 -13.42 16.22
CA SER A 76 2.61 -14.73 15.64
C SER A 76 3.09 -14.68 14.19
N ILE A 77 2.66 -13.69 13.42
CA ILE A 77 3.15 -13.44 12.05
C ILE A 77 4.51 -12.76 12.13
N GLN A 78 4.62 -11.67 12.92
CA GLN A 78 5.85 -10.88 13.01
C GLN A 78 7.01 -11.68 13.63
N ALA A 79 6.75 -12.68 14.48
CA ALA A 79 7.78 -13.54 15.06
C ALA A 79 8.58 -14.35 14.03
N LYS A 80 7.99 -14.63 12.85
CA LYS A 80 8.65 -15.36 11.77
C LYS A 80 9.41 -14.40 10.87
N ASP A 81 10.66 -14.73 10.57
CA ASP A 81 11.47 -13.93 9.66
C ASP A 81 11.30 -14.42 8.22
N TYR A 82 10.67 -13.57 7.39
CA TYR A 82 10.47 -13.80 5.95
C TYR A 82 11.49 -13.06 5.09
N SER A 83 12.34 -12.20 5.66
CA SER A 83 13.21 -11.28 4.94
C SER A 83 14.23 -11.96 4.04
N GLN A 84 14.68 -13.17 4.40
CA GLN A 84 15.63 -13.94 3.60
C GLN A 84 15.00 -14.54 2.34
N ALA A 85 13.75 -14.99 2.44
CA ALA A 85 13.03 -15.57 1.31
C ALA A 85 12.39 -14.50 0.41
N TYR A 86 11.99 -13.36 1.01
CA TYR A 86 11.31 -12.24 0.38
C TYR A 86 12.07 -10.94 0.68
N PRO A 87 13.18 -10.67 -0.03
CA PRO A 87 14.09 -9.59 0.32
C PRO A 87 13.63 -8.18 -0.11
N ILE A 88 12.62 -8.08 -0.98
CA ILE A 88 12.18 -6.80 -1.56
C ILE A 88 10.97 -6.30 -0.77
N ILE A 89 10.96 -5.02 -0.39
CA ILE A 89 9.80 -4.37 0.20
C ILE A 89 8.81 -4.02 -0.92
N LEU A 90 7.58 -4.53 -0.81
CA LEU A 90 6.51 -4.19 -1.73
C LEU A 90 5.65 -3.07 -1.16
N THR A 91 5.45 -2.02 -1.95
CA THR A 91 4.47 -0.98 -1.68
C THR A 91 3.50 -0.85 -2.85
N SER A 92 2.30 -0.34 -2.58
CA SER A 92 1.32 -0.03 -3.61
C SER A 92 1.01 1.44 -3.71
N GLY A 93 0.51 1.88 -4.86
CA GLY A 93 0.01 3.23 -5.02
C GLY A 93 -0.88 3.43 -6.23
N ARG A 94 -1.04 4.71 -6.57
CA ARG A 94 -1.97 5.15 -7.60
C ARG A 94 -1.26 5.57 -8.86
N LEU A 95 -1.99 5.46 -9.97
CA LEU A 95 -1.66 6.08 -11.24
C LEU A 95 -2.59 7.27 -11.45
N VAL A 96 -2.15 8.26 -12.24
CA VAL A 96 -2.91 9.52 -12.42
C VAL A 96 -4.14 9.27 -13.28
N GLU A 97 -4.02 8.37 -14.24
CA GLU A 97 -5.03 7.96 -15.22
C GLU A 97 -6.11 7.02 -14.67
N TYR A 98 -5.92 6.47 -13.47
CA TYR A 98 -6.83 5.49 -12.87
C TYR A 98 -7.39 5.92 -11.51
N GLU A 99 -8.62 5.51 -11.23
CA GLU A 99 -9.34 5.78 -9.98
C GLU A 99 -9.78 4.49 -9.29
N GLY A 100 -9.76 4.46 -7.96
CA GLY A 100 -10.25 3.34 -7.17
C GLY A 100 -9.54 2.02 -7.53
N GLY A 101 -10.30 0.94 -7.70
CA GLY A 101 -9.79 -0.34 -8.22
C GLY A 101 -9.72 -0.40 -9.76
N GLY A 102 -9.93 0.72 -10.45
CA GLY A 102 -9.87 0.83 -11.91
C GLY A 102 -11.08 0.30 -12.66
N ASP A 103 -12.23 0.09 -12.01
CA ASP A 103 -13.42 -0.49 -12.65
C ASP A 103 -13.97 0.41 -13.77
N GLU A 104 -14.22 1.68 -13.46
CA GLU A 104 -14.69 2.67 -14.43
C GLU A 104 -13.59 3.05 -15.43
N THR A 105 -12.37 3.20 -14.95
CA THR A 105 -11.27 3.82 -15.71
C THR A 105 -10.56 2.84 -16.65
N ARG A 106 -10.52 1.52 -16.36
CA ARG A 106 -10.09 0.50 -17.34
C ARG A 106 -11.14 0.22 -18.42
N SER A 107 -12.39 0.63 -18.17
CA SER A 107 -13.50 0.55 -19.12
C SER A 107 -13.64 1.83 -19.97
N ASN A 108 -12.81 2.85 -19.72
CA ASN A 108 -12.74 4.05 -20.55
C ASN A 108 -11.56 3.91 -21.53
N PRO A 109 -11.80 3.90 -22.86
CA PRO A 109 -10.75 3.65 -23.84
C PRO A 109 -9.62 4.68 -23.80
N TRP A 110 -9.90 5.94 -23.47
CA TRP A 110 -8.89 7.00 -23.44
C TRP A 110 -7.95 6.89 -22.25
N LEU A 111 -8.47 6.45 -21.09
CA LEU A 111 -7.66 6.25 -19.89
C LEU A 111 -6.90 4.92 -19.96
N ALA A 112 -7.58 3.88 -20.44
CA ALA A 112 -6.99 2.57 -20.66
C ALA A 112 -5.81 2.61 -21.65
N GLU A 113 -5.84 3.50 -22.65
CA GLU A 113 -4.75 3.71 -23.59
C GLU A 113 -3.46 4.22 -22.92
N LEU A 114 -3.58 5.05 -21.86
CA LEU A 114 -2.42 5.65 -21.19
C LEU A 114 -1.58 4.63 -20.42
N GLN A 115 -2.19 3.54 -19.97
CA GLN A 115 -1.48 2.44 -19.31
C GLN A 115 -2.21 1.11 -19.53
N GLN A 116 -1.67 0.31 -20.45
CA GLN A 116 -2.31 -0.90 -20.96
C GLN A 116 -1.93 -2.17 -20.18
N GLU A 117 -0.84 -2.13 -19.42
CA GLU A 117 -0.32 -3.31 -18.74
C GLU A 117 -0.18 -3.03 -17.24
N MET A 118 -0.49 -4.04 -16.43
CA MET A 118 -0.11 -4.00 -15.03
C MET A 118 1.40 -4.26 -14.92
N PHE A 119 2.08 -3.46 -14.10
CA PHE A 119 3.53 -3.54 -13.94
C PHE A 119 3.96 -3.52 -12.47
N VAL A 120 5.21 -3.90 -12.23
CA VAL A 120 5.95 -3.65 -11.00
C VAL A 120 7.18 -2.80 -11.31
N GLU A 121 7.36 -1.70 -10.60
CA GLU A 121 8.59 -0.92 -10.67
C GLU A 121 9.70 -1.61 -9.89
N MET A 122 10.85 -1.75 -10.53
CA MET A 122 12.04 -2.36 -9.94
C MET A 122 13.26 -1.46 -10.15
N HIS A 123 14.09 -1.34 -9.13
CA HIS A 123 15.38 -0.65 -9.28
C HIS A 123 16.30 -1.47 -10.22
N PRO A 124 17.13 -0.84 -11.08
CA PRO A 124 18.01 -1.56 -12.01
C PRO A 124 18.94 -2.58 -11.34
N ARG A 125 19.40 -2.31 -10.12
CA ARG A 125 20.21 -3.25 -9.33
C ARG A 125 19.46 -4.54 -9.02
N ASP A 126 18.22 -4.41 -8.56
CA ASP A 126 17.40 -5.54 -8.14
C ASP A 126 16.91 -6.34 -9.36
N ALA A 127 16.54 -5.65 -10.44
CA ALA A 127 16.22 -6.28 -11.72
C ALA A 127 17.41 -7.09 -12.27
N ASN A 128 18.62 -6.53 -12.24
CA ASN A 128 19.84 -7.24 -12.66
C ASN A 128 20.12 -8.48 -11.79
N ASN A 129 19.98 -8.36 -10.47
CA ASN A 129 20.16 -9.48 -9.54
C ASN A 129 19.12 -10.60 -9.78
N ALA A 130 17.92 -10.23 -10.21
CA ALA A 130 16.84 -11.17 -10.55
C ALA A 130 16.89 -11.68 -12.00
N GLY A 131 17.82 -11.19 -12.84
CA GLY A 131 17.91 -11.55 -14.26
C GLY A 131 16.74 -11.02 -15.11
N VAL A 132 16.09 -9.94 -14.67
CA VAL A 132 14.90 -9.32 -15.28
C VAL A 132 15.32 -8.12 -16.11
N LYS A 133 14.75 -8.01 -17.33
CA LYS A 133 14.87 -6.83 -18.18
C LYS A 133 13.58 -6.00 -18.15
N ASP A 134 13.69 -4.75 -18.56
CA ASP A 134 12.53 -3.89 -18.74
C ASP A 134 11.55 -4.51 -19.76
N GLY A 135 10.26 -4.53 -19.42
CA GLY A 135 9.19 -5.13 -20.22
C GLY A 135 9.05 -6.67 -20.13
N ASP A 136 9.94 -7.37 -19.40
CA ASP A 136 9.79 -8.80 -19.16
C ASP A 136 8.53 -9.08 -18.33
N ASP A 137 7.87 -10.21 -18.59
CA ASP A 137 6.89 -10.76 -17.65
C ASP A 137 7.62 -11.30 -16.41
N VAL A 138 7.10 -10.95 -15.22
CA VAL A 138 7.64 -11.41 -13.93
C VAL A 138 6.54 -11.95 -13.04
N TRP A 139 6.91 -12.94 -12.23
CA TRP A 139 6.15 -13.34 -11.05
C TRP A 139 6.60 -12.51 -9.86
N LEU A 140 5.64 -11.88 -9.21
CA LEU A 140 5.80 -11.30 -7.89
C LEU A 140 5.05 -12.18 -6.88
N GLU A 141 5.75 -12.67 -5.87
CA GLU A 141 5.22 -13.56 -4.84
C GLU A 141 5.34 -12.91 -3.46
N GLY A 142 4.25 -12.93 -2.69
CA GLY A 142 4.22 -12.45 -1.31
C GLY A 142 4.41 -13.59 -0.30
N PRO A 143 4.78 -13.30 0.97
CA PRO A 143 4.96 -14.28 2.04
C PRO A 143 3.76 -15.19 2.34
N GLU A 144 2.56 -14.79 1.93
CA GLU A 144 1.32 -15.56 2.08
C GLU A 144 1.16 -16.66 1.00
N GLY A 145 2.11 -16.78 0.07
CA GLY A 145 2.15 -17.82 -0.98
C GLY A 145 1.34 -17.51 -2.23
N SER A 146 0.66 -16.37 -2.27
CA SER A 146 0.00 -15.88 -3.48
C SER A 146 0.98 -15.13 -4.37
N ARG A 147 0.79 -15.25 -5.69
CA ARG A 147 1.64 -14.61 -6.71
C ARG A 147 0.82 -13.92 -7.79
N VAL A 148 1.38 -12.86 -8.36
CA VAL A 148 0.80 -12.11 -9.48
C VAL A 148 1.79 -12.10 -10.64
N LYS A 149 1.26 -12.19 -11.87
CA LYS A 149 2.04 -12.05 -13.11
C LYS A 149 1.88 -10.65 -13.66
N VAL A 150 2.96 -9.88 -13.74
CA VAL A 150 2.94 -8.48 -14.17
C VAL A 150 4.17 -8.16 -15.02
N LYS A 151 4.18 -7.00 -15.68
CA LYS A 151 5.34 -6.50 -16.43
C LYS A 151 6.38 -5.90 -15.49
N ALA A 152 7.65 -6.10 -15.79
CA ALA A 152 8.72 -5.37 -15.13
C ALA A 152 8.86 -3.97 -15.74
N MET A 153 8.82 -2.93 -14.90
CA MET A 153 9.22 -1.57 -15.25
C MET A 153 10.51 -1.23 -14.51
N VAL A 154 11.65 -1.30 -15.21
CA VAL A 154 12.96 -1.08 -14.60
C VAL A 154 13.26 0.42 -14.55
N THR A 155 13.29 0.99 -13.35
CA THR A 155 13.36 2.44 -13.15
C THR A 155 14.08 2.81 -11.87
N ARG A 156 14.73 3.99 -11.86
CA ARG A 156 15.40 4.55 -10.67
C ARG A 156 14.45 5.36 -9.76
N ARG A 157 13.14 5.35 -10.04
CA ARG A 157 12.13 6.03 -9.21
C ARG A 157 11.94 5.35 -7.85
N VAL A 158 12.07 4.02 -7.82
CA VAL A 158 12.05 3.23 -6.60
C VAL A 158 13.47 3.04 -6.07
N GLY A 159 13.62 3.01 -4.75
CA GLY A 159 14.91 2.74 -4.11
C GLY A 159 15.32 1.27 -4.23
N GLU A 160 16.59 0.98 -4.02
CA GLU A 160 17.09 -0.39 -3.93
C GLU A 160 16.36 -1.18 -2.83
N GLY A 161 15.99 -2.42 -3.13
CA GLY A 161 15.25 -3.29 -2.22
C GLY A 161 13.78 -2.90 -2.06
N VAL A 162 13.24 -2.00 -2.90
CA VAL A 162 11.84 -1.57 -2.87
C VAL A 162 11.21 -1.75 -4.26
N ALA A 163 10.01 -2.31 -4.28
CA ALA A 163 9.18 -2.45 -5.47
C ALA A 163 7.86 -1.70 -5.28
N PHE A 164 7.37 -1.09 -6.34
CA PHE A 164 6.07 -0.40 -6.38
C PHE A 164 5.13 -1.09 -7.35
N MET A 165 3.86 -1.27 -6.96
CA MET A 165 2.83 -1.84 -7.83
C MET A 165 1.52 -1.03 -7.76
N PRO A 166 0.92 -0.65 -8.89
CA PRO A 166 -0.38 0.02 -8.91
C PRO A 166 -1.51 -0.97 -8.54
N PHE A 167 -2.54 -0.49 -7.86
CA PHE A 167 -3.67 -1.32 -7.42
C PHE A 167 -4.94 -1.19 -8.27
N HIS A 168 -4.83 -0.63 -9.48
CA HIS A 168 -5.96 -0.31 -10.35
C HIS A 168 -6.39 -1.42 -11.32
N PHE A 169 -5.80 -2.61 -11.23
CA PHE A 169 -5.98 -3.67 -12.21
C PHE A 169 -6.76 -4.86 -11.63
N ALA A 170 -7.52 -5.52 -12.49
CA ALA A 170 -8.25 -6.75 -12.19
C ALA A 170 -8.57 -7.52 -13.48
N GLY A 171 -9.08 -8.74 -13.33
CA GLY A 171 -9.49 -9.60 -14.45
C GLY A 171 -8.41 -10.55 -14.96
N GLN A 172 -7.26 -10.59 -14.29
CA GLN A 172 -6.36 -11.74 -14.28
C GLN A 172 -6.19 -12.25 -12.85
N PHE A 173 -5.98 -13.56 -12.69
CA PHE A 173 -5.71 -14.17 -11.40
C PHE A 173 -4.64 -15.25 -11.52
N GLN A 174 -3.49 -15.01 -10.88
CA GLN A 174 -2.30 -15.86 -10.92
C GLN A 174 -1.87 -16.26 -12.35
N GLY A 175 -1.85 -15.29 -13.26
CA GLY A 175 -1.47 -15.41 -14.67
C GLY A 175 -2.57 -15.98 -15.57
N ARG A 176 -3.73 -16.34 -15.02
CA ARG A 176 -4.88 -16.77 -15.81
C ARG A 176 -5.76 -15.57 -16.17
N ASP A 177 -6.07 -15.44 -17.45
CA ASP A 177 -7.07 -14.50 -17.94
C ASP A 177 -8.48 -14.93 -17.46
N LEU A 178 -9.23 -13.99 -16.86
CA LEU A 178 -10.60 -14.18 -16.38
C LEU A 178 -11.64 -13.46 -17.23
N ARG A 179 -11.32 -13.07 -18.47
CA ARG A 179 -12.26 -12.43 -19.39
C ARG A 179 -13.54 -13.24 -19.59
N ASP A 180 -13.46 -14.57 -19.49
CA ASP A 180 -14.60 -15.49 -19.54
C ASP A 180 -15.61 -15.31 -18.40
N LYS A 181 -15.24 -14.59 -17.34
CA LYS A 181 -16.11 -14.28 -16.19
C LYS A 181 -16.91 -13.00 -16.35
N TYR A 182 -16.60 -12.19 -17.35
CA TYR A 182 -17.37 -10.99 -17.65
C TYR A 182 -18.59 -11.34 -18.50
N PRO A 183 -19.75 -10.68 -18.28
CA PRO A 183 -20.85 -10.72 -19.22
C PRO A 183 -20.40 -10.30 -20.62
N ALA A 184 -21.03 -10.83 -21.66
CA ALA A 184 -20.67 -10.53 -23.05
C ALA A 184 -20.71 -9.00 -23.31
N GLY A 185 -19.59 -8.44 -23.76
CA GLY A 185 -19.44 -7.01 -24.05
C GLY A 185 -19.24 -6.11 -22.82
N ALA A 186 -19.00 -6.68 -21.64
CA ALA A 186 -18.75 -5.95 -20.39
C ALA A 186 -17.32 -6.11 -19.87
N ASP A 187 -16.42 -6.75 -20.62
CA ASP A 187 -15.00 -6.79 -20.27
C ASP A 187 -14.35 -5.41 -20.46
N PRO A 188 -13.49 -4.98 -19.54
CA PRO A 188 -12.75 -3.72 -19.68
C PRO A 188 -11.67 -3.84 -20.77
N TYR A 189 -11.24 -2.70 -21.31
CA TYR A 189 -10.19 -2.65 -22.33
C TYR A 189 -8.85 -3.19 -21.82
N VAL A 190 -8.57 -2.96 -20.53
CA VAL A 190 -7.34 -3.36 -19.86
C VAL A 190 -7.63 -4.32 -18.72
N LEU A 191 -6.93 -5.45 -18.72
CA LEU A 191 -6.94 -6.44 -17.65
C LEU A 191 -5.58 -6.51 -16.98
N GLY A 192 -5.56 -7.00 -15.76
CA GLY A 192 -4.32 -7.29 -15.03
C GLY A 192 -4.63 -7.97 -13.71
N GLU A 193 -3.59 -8.24 -12.93
CA GLU A 193 -3.74 -8.84 -11.61
C GLU A 193 -4.24 -7.82 -10.59
N ALA A 194 -4.88 -8.28 -9.51
CA ALA A 194 -5.14 -7.41 -8.37
C ALA A 194 -3.88 -7.34 -7.50
N CYS A 195 -3.38 -6.12 -7.25
CA CYS A 195 -2.21 -5.91 -6.37
C CYS A 195 -2.41 -6.55 -4.99
N ASN A 196 -3.65 -6.53 -4.48
CA ASN A 196 -4.00 -7.08 -3.18
C ASN A 196 -3.77 -8.59 -3.08
N THR A 197 -3.71 -9.32 -4.21
CA THR A 197 -3.40 -10.76 -4.24
C THR A 197 -2.01 -11.06 -3.68
N ALA A 198 -1.03 -10.17 -3.91
CA ALA A 198 0.33 -10.34 -3.41
C ALA A 198 0.62 -9.58 -2.11
N MET A 199 -0.38 -8.88 -1.56
CA MET A 199 -0.25 -8.11 -0.33
C MET A 199 -0.41 -8.95 0.93
N THR A 200 -0.11 -8.32 2.05
CA THR A 200 -0.11 -8.96 3.37
C THR A 200 -1.51 -9.18 3.93
N TYR A 201 -1.64 -10.17 4.82
CA TYR A 201 -2.77 -10.30 5.73
C TYR A 201 -2.94 -9.10 6.69
N GLY A 202 -1.91 -8.30 6.97
CA GLY A 202 -1.91 -7.35 8.09
C GLY A 202 -3.08 -6.36 8.12
N TYR A 203 -3.64 -6.14 9.30
CA TYR A 203 -4.73 -5.17 9.55
C TYR A 203 -4.35 -4.23 10.68
N ASP A 204 -4.81 -2.98 10.62
CA ASP A 204 -4.68 -2.05 11.73
C ASP A 204 -5.59 -2.44 12.91
N SER A 205 -5.08 -2.34 14.13
CA SER A 205 -5.73 -2.86 15.32
C SER A 205 -6.93 -2.07 15.82
N VAL A 206 -7.22 -0.92 15.20
CA VAL A 206 -8.34 -0.04 15.54
C VAL A 206 -9.31 0.06 14.38
N THR A 207 -8.80 0.44 13.21
CA THR A 207 -9.61 0.71 12.01
C THR A 207 -9.95 -0.55 11.23
N GLN A 208 -9.25 -1.67 11.47
CA GLN A 208 -9.36 -2.89 10.68
C GLN A 208 -9.09 -2.67 9.18
N MET A 209 -8.35 -1.62 8.83
CA MET A 209 -7.90 -1.40 7.47
C MET A 209 -6.70 -2.29 7.16
N GLN A 210 -6.69 -2.87 5.97
CA GLN A 210 -5.58 -3.71 5.51
C GLN A 210 -4.31 -2.86 5.30
N GLU A 211 -3.16 -3.42 5.68
CA GLU A 211 -1.84 -2.90 5.35
C GLU A 211 -1.56 -3.13 3.85
N THR A 212 -1.38 -2.04 3.11
CA THR A 212 -1.21 -2.06 1.64
C THR A 212 0.05 -1.32 1.19
N LYS A 213 0.85 -0.80 2.12
CA LYS A 213 2.02 0.05 1.88
C LYS A 213 3.33 -0.61 2.27
N ALA A 214 3.31 -1.54 3.22
CA ALA A 214 4.49 -2.27 3.65
C ALA A 214 4.23 -3.77 3.70
N SER A 215 4.76 -4.48 2.70
CA SER A 215 4.88 -5.94 2.70
C SER A 215 6.25 -6.34 2.19
N LEU A 216 6.56 -7.63 2.22
CA LEU A 216 7.72 -8.20 1.53
C LEU A 216 7.27 -8.94 0.27
N CYS A 217 8.18 -9.06 -0.70
CA CYS A 217 7.98 -9.88 -1.88
C CYS A 217 9.30 -10.44 -2.41
N LYS A 218 9.16 -11.41 -3.32
CA LYS A 218 10.21 -11.92 -4.18
C LYS A 218 9.74 -11.74 -5.62
N ILE A 219 10.66 -11.30 -6.47
CA ILE A 219 10.39 -11.12 -7.90
C ILE A 219 11.30 -12.06 -8.69
N SER A 220 10.73 -12.78 -9.65
CA SER A 220 11.44 -13.68 -10.54
C SER A 220 10.87 -13.60 -11.96
N LYS A 221 11.71 -13.84 -12.97
CA LYS A 221 11.26 -13.93 -14.35
C LYS A 221 10.20 -15.03 -14.53
N ALA A 222 9.16 -14.74 -15.33
CA ALA A 222 8.03 -15.63 -15.57
C ALA A 222 8.29 -16.74 -16.60
#